data_AF-A0A2V5K9Q0-F1
#
_entry.id   AF-A0A2V5K9Q0-F1
#
_cell.length_a   1.000
_cell.length_b   1.000
_cell.length_c   1.000
_cell.angle_alpha   90.00
_cell.angle_beta   90.00
_cell.angle_gamma   90.00
#
_symmetry.space_group_name_H-M   'P 1'
#
loop_
_entity.id
_entity.type
_entity.pdbx_description
1 polymer ?
#
loop_
_entity_poly.entity_id
_entity_poly.type
_entity_poly.pdbx_seq_one_letter_code
_entity_poly.pdbx_strand_id
1 'polypeptide(L)'
;MTTVNPNEKQSADYALRSGMRRFAGKLKPGGAVTVAFLGGSVTAGAGSSDGEKTSYRALTCDYLRRRFPETSFAFVNAAIGGTDSTYGAFRLREHVLAKGPIDALFVEFAVNDGGDRAESIRAMEGIVRHAKRAAPEIDLCFLYTANRPTAERYGQEGRMQSNVYHHEEVAEHYGIPSVRIAETVYRMIAAGSLRWEHISGDSVHPNDYGYSLYADCIRAFLDEALPTAAGHAAEPPAAPPERIDPFCYERGSMPEPAAAADEAAGFRTVKGWTAERTCNWSPPADIVVGDRPGDSLRFRFSGTAAGVSLLAGMDTGRLDVSIDGEPYRTIELFDEYCPKFYRPKIAMLAKGLDPGEHTVSLRVSEGRHEGSEGTAVRLLRLLVNGEAGA
;
A
#
# COMPACT_ATOMS: atom_id res chain seq x y z
N MET A 1 -13.47 26.33 31.92
CA MET A 1 -14.36 26.01 30.79
C MET A 1 -14.09 27.04 29.71
N THR A 2 -13.15 26.73 28.82
CA THR A 2 -12.83 27.58 27.68
C THR A 2 -13.78 27.20 26.56
N THR A 3 -14.69 28.10 26.23
CA THR A 3 -15.65 27.96 25.12
C THR A 3 -14.88 27.90 23.81
N VAL A 4 -14.81 26.71 23.20
CA VAL A 4 -14.36 26.53 21.82
C VAL A 4 -15.41 27.20 20.93
N ASN A 5 -14.96 28.12 20.08
CA ASN A 5 -15.80 28.85 19.14
C ASN A 5 -16.24 27.87 18.03
N PRO A 6 -17.53 27.56 17.86
CA PRO A 6 -17.99 26.53 16.91
C PRO A 6 -17.85 26.93 15.42
N ASN A 7 -17.29 28.11 15.14
CA ASN A 7 -17.11 28.68 13.80
C ASN A 7 -15.65 28.78 13.34
N GLU A 8 -14.66 28.33 14.12
CA GLU A 8 -13.34 28.07 13.54
C GLU A 8 -13.47 26.80 12.69
N LYS A 9 -13.59 26.97 11.36
CA LYS A 9 -13.32 25.86 10.43
C LYS A 9 -11.89 25.41 10.72
N GLN A 10 -11.75 24.35 11.52
CA GLN A 10 -10.47 23.67 11.71
C GLN A 10 -9.99 23.25 10.32
N SER A 11 -8.97 23.95 9.81
CA SER A 11 -8.50 23.75 8.44
C SER A 11 -7.88 22.37 8.35
N ALA A 12 -8.50 21.48 7.58
CA ALA A 12 -7.86 20.24 7.16
C ALA A 12 -6.51 20.58 6.52
N ASP A 13 -5.48 19.80 6.83
CA ASP A 13 -4.14 20.05 6.30
C ASP A 13 -3.94 19.25 5.02
N TYR A 14 -3.82 19.94 3.89
CA TYR A 14 -3.59 19.33 2.59
C TYR A 14 -2.76 20.24 1.67
N ALA A 15 -2.19 19.67 0.63
CA ALA A 15 -1.51 20.38 -0.43
C ALA A 15 -2.13 20.00 -1.78
N LEU A 16 -2.69 20.98 -2.50
CA LEU A 16 -3.37 20.75 -3.77
C LEU A 16 -2.41 20.31 -4.89
N ARG A 17 -1.22 20.92 -4.98
CA ARG A 17 -0.26 20.74 -6.09
C ARG A 17 -0.98 20.79 -7.46
N SER A 18 -0.86 19.75 -8.28
CA SER A 18 -1.52 19.66 -9.59
C SER A 18 -3.04 19.46 -9.50
N GLY A 19 -3.56 19.13 -8.31
CA GLY A 19 -4.96 18.87 -8.04
C GLY A 19 -5.46 17.55 -8.60
N MET A 20 -6.79 17.42 -8.71
CA MET A 20 -7.47 16.26 -9.30
C MET A 20 -8.29 16.69 -10.52
N ARG A 21 -7.70 17.50 -11.41
CA ARG A 21 -8.40 18.20 -12.49
C ARG A 21 -8.95 17.26 -13.56
N ARG A 22 -8.25 16.16 -13.87
CA ARG A 22 -8.68 15.18 -14.88
C ARG A 22 -9.86 14.38 -14.36
N PHE A 23 -9.77 13.95 -13.10
CA PHE A 23 -10.87 13.30 -12.41
C PHE A 23 -12.07 14.24 -12.32
N ALA A 24 -11.88 15.49 -11.89
CA ALA A 24 -12.94 16.50 -11.82
C ALA A 24 -13.66 16.70 -13.17
N GLY A 25 -12.91 16.77 -14.28
CA GLY A 25 -13.48 16.93 -15.63
C GLY A 25 -14.36 15.75 -16.10
N LYS A 26 -14.25 14.59 -15.44
CA LYS A 26 -15.08 13.40 -15.73
C LYS A 26 -16.33 13.32 -14.85
N LEU A 27 -16.43 14.14 -13.80
CA LEU A 27 -17.59 14.22 -12.89
C LEU A 27 -18.69 15.10 -13.48
N LYS A 28 -19.44 14.54 -14.43
CA LYS A 28 -20.52 15.21 -15.15
C LYS A 28 -21.75 14.33 -15.28
N PRO A 29 -22.95 14.88 -15.57
CA PRO A 29 -24.15 14.09 -15.80
C PRO A 29 -23.95 13.04 -16.90
N GLY A 30 -24.29 11.79 -16.60
CA GLY A 30 -24.09 10.64 -17.49
C GLY A 30 -22.63 10.17 -17.61
N GLY A 31 -21.69 10.83 -16.91
CA GLY A 31 -20.31 10.37 -16.80
C GLY A 31 -20.19 9.07 -16.00
N ALA A 32 -19.16 8.29 -16.29
CA ALA A 32 -18.80 7.09 -15.52
C ALA A 32 -17.34 7.20 -15.11
N VAL A 33 -17.05 6.97 -13.84
CA VAL A 33 -15.69 7.04 -13.29
C VAL A 33 -15.40 5.87 -12.36
N THR A 34 -14.14 5.46 -12.32
CA THR A 34 -13.62 4.46 -11.39
C THR A 34 -12.62 5.09 -10.43
N VAL A 35 -12.87 4.92 -9.12
CA VAL A 35 -11.99 5.41 -8.06
C VAL A 35 -11.40 4.23 -7.30
N ALA A 36 -10.09 4.19 -7.19
CA ALA A 36 -9.36 3.14 -6.50
C ALA A 36 -8.71 3.64 -5.20
N PHE A 37 -8.64 2.74 -4.21
CA PHE A 37 -7.95 2.98 -2.95
C PHE A 37 -6.91 1.88 -2.73
N LEU A 38 -5.65 2.26 -2.67
CA LEU A 38 -4.51 1.38 -2.44
C LEU A 38 -3.90 1.72 -1.08
N GLY A 39 -3.90 0.77 -0.15
CA GLY A 39 -3.30 1.01 1.16
C GLY A 39 -3.29 -0.17 2.10
N GLY A 40 -2.98 0.12 3.36
CA GLY A 40 -2.92 -0.84 4.46
C GLY A 40 -4.26 -1.13 5.15
N SER A 41 -4.20 -1.52 6.42
CA SER A 41 -5.36 -1.91 7.23
C SER A 41 -6.32 -0.77 7.52
N VAL A 42 -5.81 0.46 7.66
CA VAL A 42 -6.65 1.66 7.85
C VAL A 42 -7.51 1.92 6.60
N THR A 43 -6.94 1.70 5.41
CA THR A 43 -7.69 1.78 4.14
C THR A 43 -8.72 0.64 4.01
N ALA A 44 -8.41 -0.53 4.54
CA ALA A 44 -9.33 -1.67 4.59
C ALA A 44 -10.50 -1.43 5.56
N GLY A 45 -10.37 -0.49 6.50
CA GLY A 45 -11.41 -0.17 7.49
C GLY A 45 -11.25 -0.92 8.82
N ALA A 46 -10.08 -1.46 9.13
CA ALA A 46 -9.83 -2.08 10.44
C ALA A 46 -10.14 -1.10 11.58
N GLY A 47 -10.75 -1.59 12.67
CA GLY A 47 -11.18 -0.77 13.81
C GLY A 47 -12.58 -0.15 13.67
N SER A 48 -13.13 -0.08 12.47
CA SER A 48 -14.52 0.37 12.25
C SER A 48 -15.54 -0.71 12.59
N SER A 49 -16.80 -0.32 12.82
CA SER A 49 -17.91 -1.26 12.99
C SER A 49 -18.27 -1.99 11.69
N ASP A 50 -18.06 -1.34 10.53
CA ASP A 50 -18.26 -1.93 9.21
C ASP A 50 -17.31 -1.26 8.19
N GLY A 51 -16.26 -1.97 7.79
CA GLY A 51 -15.22 -1.46 6.88
C GLY A 51 -15.75 -0.98 5.52
N GLU A 52 -16.91 -1.46 5.08
CA GLU A 52 -17.55 -1.05 3.84
C GLU A 52 -18.56 0.11 4.01
N LYS A 53 -18.80 0.57 5.25
CA LYS A 53 -19.73 1.68 5.52
C LYS A 53 -19.14 2.82 6.33
N THR A 54 -18.33 2.52 7.34
CA THR A 54 -17.86 3.51 8.32
C THR A 54 -16.35 3.78 8.26
N SER A 55 -15.60 3.11 7.37
CA SER A 55 -14.21 3.49 7.09
C SER A 55 -14.10 4.83 6.35
N TYR A 56 -12.95 5.50 6.43
CA TYR A 56 -12.74 6.77 5.69
C TYR A 56 -12.96 6.56 4.18
N ARG A 57 -12.57 5.39 3.65
CA ARG A 57 -12.76 5.01 2.25
C ARG A 57 -14.23 4.97 1.92
N ALA A 58 -15.02 4.20 2.69
CA ALA A 58 -16.46 4.07 2.48
C ALA A 58 -17.18 5.42 2.55
N LEU A 59 -16.84 6.23 3.56
CA LEU A 59 -17.38 7.58 3.74
C LEU A 59 -16.99 8.53 2.60
N THR A 60 -15.77 8.39 2.05
CA THR A 60 -15.32 9.16 0.87
C THR A 60 -16.09 8.74 -0.38
N CYS A 61 -16.29 7.44 -0.60
CA CYS A 61 -17.10 6.92 -1.72
C CYS A 61 -18.54 7.45 -1.67
N ASP A 62 -19.15 7.41 -0.48
CA ASP A 62 -20.50 7.88 -0.21
C ASP A 62 -20.62 9.41 -0.38
N TYR A 63 -19.61 10.17 0.06
CA TYR A 63 -19.51 11.60 -0.21
C TYR A 63 -19.48 11.91 -1.72
N LEU A 64 -18.64 11.22 -2.50
CA LEU A 64 -18.55 11.42 -3.95
C LEU A 64 -19.89 11.14 -4.65
N ARG A 65 -20.57 10.03 -4.30
CA ARG A 65 -21.90 9.70 -4.83
C ARG A 65 -22.94 10.78 -4.53
N ARG A 66 -22.96 11.31 -3.30
CA ARG A 66 -23.88 12.39 -2.92
C ARG A 66 -23.58 13.70 -3.62
N ARG A 67 -22.31 14.06 -3.78
CA ARG A 67 -21.89 15.31 -4.41
C ARG A 67 -22.15 15.33 -5.91
N PHE A 68 -21.99 14.18 -6.57
CA PHE A 68 -22.16 14.03 -8.02
C PHE A 68 -23.18 12.93 -8.35
N PRO A 69 -24.47 13.13 -8.02
CA PRO A 69 -25.50 12.08 -8.12
C PRO A 69 -25.80 11.65 -9.57
N GLU A 70 -25.45 12.48 -10.54
CA GLU A 70 -25.64 12.19 -11.96
C GLU A 70 -24.41 11.51 -12.61
N THR A 71 -23.36 11.23 -11.85
CA THR A 71 -22.18 10.47 -12.28
C THR A 71 -22.23 9.04 -11.74
N SER A 72 -21.99 8.05 -12.59
CA SER A 72 -21.88 6.65 -12.19
C SER A 72 -20.48 6.38 -11.61
N PHE A 73 -20.42 5.78 -10.42
CA PHE A 73 -19.16 5.45 -9.75
C PHE A 73 -18.94 3.94 -9.61
N ALA A 74 -17.77 3.48 -10.05
CA ALA A 74 -17.18 2.22 -9.63
C ALA A 74 -16.09 2.49 -8.58
N PHE A 75 -16.02 1.65 -7.55
CA PHE A 75 -15.01 1.78 -6.49
C PHE A 75 -14.19 0.50 -6.38
N VAL A 76 -12.87 0.64 -6.40
CA VAL A 76 -11.92 -0.47 -6.21
C VAL A 76 -11.30 -0.36 -4.83
N ASN A 77 -11.64 -1.28 -3.94
CA ASN A 77 -10.94 -1.47 -2.68
C ASN A 77 -9.74 -2.40 -2.91
N ALA A 78 -8.55 -1.82 -3.03
CA ALA A 78 -7.29 -2.55 -3.13
C ALA A 78 -6.50 -2.45 -1.82
N ALA A 79 -7.15 -2.43 -0.66
CA ALA A 79 -6.49 -2.43 0.63
C ALA A 79 -6.11 -3.85 1.09
N ILE A 80 -4.92 -4.00 1.69
CA ILE A 80 -4.51 -5.25 2.36
C ILE A 80 -3.86 -4.87 3.69
N GLY A 81 -4.42 -5.38 4.78
CA GLY A 81 -3.93 -5.06 6.12
C GLY A 81 -2.49 -5.51 6.36
N GLY A 82 -1.73 -4.73 7.13
CA GLY A 82 -0.36 -5.09 7.51
C GLY A 82 0.65 -5.13 6.35
N THR A 83 0.36 -4.45 5.23
CA THR A 83 1.27 -4.36 4.08
C THR A 83 1.74 -2.94 3.83
N ASP A 84 2.96 -2.80 3.33
CA ASP A 84 3.66 -1.55 3.05
C ASP A 84 3.51 -1.09 1.59
N SER A 85 4.07 0.09 1.30
CA SER A 85 4.09 0.66 -0.03
C SER A 85 4.87 -0.20 -1.02
N THR A 86 5.92 -0.91 -0.58
CA THR A 86 6.69 -1.84 -1.43
C THR A 86 5.75 -2.91 -2.00
N TYR A 87 5.00 -3.62 -1.16
CA TYR A 87 4.02 -4.57 -1.67
C TYR A 87 2.95 -3.89 -2.53
N GLY A 88 2.51 -2.68 -2.12
CA GLY A 88 1.63 -1.81 -2.90
C GLY A 88 2.09 -1.61 -4.35
N ALA A 89 3.39 -1.33 -4.55
CA ALA A 89 3.97 -1.10 -5.86
C ALA A 89 3.95 -2.35 -6.76
N PHE A 90 4.28 -3.53 -6.20
CA PHE A 90 4.27 -4.78 -6.97
C PHE A 90 2.86 -5.27 -7.29
N ARG A 91 1.89 -5.06 -6.40
CA ARG A 91 0.50 -5.52 -6.60
C ARG A 91 -0.40 -4.53 -7.33
N LEU A 92 0.09 -3.33 -7.63
CA LEU A 92 -0.69 -2.26 -8.26
C LEU A 92 -1.36 -2.74 -9.55
N ARG A 93 -0.64 -3.48 -10.40
CA ARG A 93 -1.19 -3.98 -11.66
C ARG A 93 -2.38 -4.91 -11.42
N GLU A 94 -2.22 -5.95 -10.60
CA GLU A 94 -3.24 -6.98 -10.40
C GLU A 94 -4.45 -6.43 -9.59
N HIS A 95 -4.20 -5.61 -8.58
CA HIS A 95 -5.24 -5.19 -7.64
C HIS A 95 -5.94 -3.89 -8.03
N VAL A 96 -5.32 -3.05 -8.87
CA VAL A 96 -5.88 -1.76 -9.30
C VAL A 96 -6.02 -1.70 -10.82
N LEU A 97 -4.90 -1.71 -11.56
CA LEU A 97 -4.90 -1.37 -12.99
C LEU A 97 -5.58 -2.43 -13.86
N ALA A 98 -5.57 -3.69 -13.45
CA ALA A 98 -6.26 -4.79 -14.14
C ALA A 98 -7.78 -4.78 -13.92
N LYS A 99 -8.31 -3.89 -13.05
CA LYS A 99 -9.76 -3.74 -12.81
C LYS A 99 -10.45 -2.87 -13.87
N GLY A 100 -9.68 -2.27 -14.78
CA GLY A 100 -10.17 -1.40 -15.85
C GLY A 100 -9.57 0.00 -15.77
N PRO A 101 -10.08 0.96 -16.57
CA PRO A 101 -9.65 2.36 -16.51
C PRO A 101 -9.91 2.94 -15.13
N ILE A 102 -8.86 3.51 -14.52
CA ILE A 102 -8.92 4.18 -13.21
C ILE A 102 -8.78 5.68 -13.41
N ASP A 103 -9.71 6.45 -12.87
CA ASP A 103 -9.73 7.91 -13.01
C ASP A 103 -9.10 8.62 -11.81
N ALA A 104 -9.26 8.05 -10.62
CA ALA A 104 -8.62 8.52 -9.40
C ALA A 104 -8.05 7.37 -8.58
N LEU A 105 -6.84 7.55 -8.03
CA LEU A 105 -6.19 6.60 -7.13
C LEU A 105 -5.74 7.29 -5.83
N PHE A 106 -6.36 6.90 -4.72
CA PHE A 106 -5.91 7.28 -3.38
C PHE A 106 -4.90 6.26 -2.85
N VAL A 107 -3.78 6.75 -2.31
CA VAL A 107 -2.67 5.90 -1.81
C VAL A 107 -2.37 6.25 -0.36
N GLU A 108 -2.32 5.25 0.52
CA GLU A 108 -2.09 5.43 1.96
C GLU A 108 -1.22 4.31 2.53
N PHE A 109 0.00 4.65 2.95
CA PHE A 109 0.94 3.72 3.58
C PHE A 109 1.78 4.36 4.70
N ALA A 110 1.43 5.58 5.16
CA ALA A 110 2.27 6.36 6.07
C ALA A 110 2.46 5.69 7.43
N VAL A 111 1.50 4.89 7.88
CA VAL A 111 1.58 4.10 9.12
C VAL A 111 2.10 2.68 8.90
N ASN A 112 2.29 2.25 7.65
CA ASN A 112 2.74 0.89 7.31
C ASN A 112 4.23 0.81 6.96
N ASP A 113 4.78 1.82 6.30
CA ASP A 113 6.18 1.82 5.90
C ASP A 113 7.12 1.81 7.12
N GLY A 114 8.27 1.14 6.99
CA GLY A 114 9.20 0.91 8.09
C GLY A 114 10.08 2.11 8.48
N GLY A 115 9.89 3.29 7.88
CA GLY A 115 10.76 4.46 8.13
C GLY A 115 12.05 4.49 7.32
N ASP A 116 12.27 3.54 6.40
CA ASP A 116 13.38 3.58 5.44
C ASP A 116 13.03 4.54 4.28
N ARG A 117 13.76 5.65 4.17
CA ARG A 117 13.54 6.65 3.12
C ARG A 117 13.71 6.07 1.72
N ALA A 118 14.78 5.33 1.47
CA ALA A 118 15.08 4.84 0.13
C ALA A 118 14.02 3.83 -0.33
N GLU A 119 13.61 2.94 0.56
CA GLU A 119 12.54 1.97 0.28
C GLU A 119 11.20 2.67 0.02
N SER A 120 10.83 3.62 0.88
CA SER A 120 9.58 4.41 0.74
C SER A 120 9.55 5.16 -0.60
N ILE A 121 10.67 5.79 -0.98
CA ILE A 121 10.77 6.52 -2.26
C ILE A 121 10.62 5.54 -3.42
N ARG A 122 11.38 4.44 -3.45
CA ARG A 122 11.31 3.44 -4.55
C ARG A 122 9.89 2.94 -4.75
N ALA A 123 9.19 2.67 -3.66
CA ALA A 123 7.82 2.17 -3.68
C ALA A 123 6.80 3.22 -4.12
N MET A 124 6.78 4.39 -3.46
CA MET A 124 5.79 5.44 -3.76
C MET A 124 6.01 6.04 -5.15
N GLU A 125 7.26 6.28 -5.55
CA GLU A 125 7.60 6.68 -6.92
C GLU A 125 7.23 5.58 -7.92
N GLY A 126 7.49 4.32 -7.58
CA GLY A 126 7.08 3.17 -8.38
C GLY A 126 5.57 3.15 -8.63
N ILE A 127 4.75 3.37 -7.61
CA ILE A 127 3.29 3.46 -7.73
C ILE A 127 2.89 4.59 -8.68
N VAL A 128 3.43 5.80 -8.48
CA VAL A 128 3.09 6.97 -9.32
C VAL A 128 3.44 6.71 -10.78
N ARG A 129 4.67 6.29 -11.06
CA ARG A 129 5.18 6.09 -12.42
C ARG A 129 4.48 4.93 -13.11
N HIS A 130 4.20 3.83 -12.40
CA HIS A 130 3.46 2.71 -12.95
C HIS A 130 2.02 3.12 -13.29
N ALA A 131 1.33 3.77 -12.36
CA ALA A 131 -0.04 4.26 -12.60
C ALA A 131 -0.10 5.20 -13.80
N LYS A 132 0.77 6.21 -13.88
CA LYS A 132 0.83 7.17 -14.99
C LYS A 132 1.22 6.52 -16.33
N ARG A 133 2.10 5.51 -16.33
CA ARG A 133 2.45 4.77 -17.54
C ARG A 133 1.26 3.95 -18.07
N ALA A 134 0.51 3.31 -17.19
CA ALA A 134 -0.63 2.47 -17.58
C ALA A 134 -1.89 3.29 -17.89
N ALA A 135 -2.09 4.40 -17.19
CA ALA A 135 -3.22 5.31 -17.35
C ALA A 135 -2.72 6.77 -17.26
N PRO A 136 -2.28 7.39 -18.36
CA PRO A 136 -1.70 8.75 -18.36
C PRO A 136 -2.63 9.83 -17.76
N GLU A 137 -3.94 9.60 -17.85
CA GLU A 137 -4.99 10.50 -17.36
C GLU A 137 -5.41 10.26 -15.90
N ILE A 138 -4.83 9.29 -15.19
CA ILE A 138 -5.18 9.01 -13.79
C ILE A 138 -4.75 10.17 -12.89
N ASP A 139 -5.62 10.63 -12.00
CA ASP A 139 -5.20 11.52 -10.91
C ASP A 139 -4.90 10.70 -9.65
N LEU A 140 -3.82 11.03 -8.95
CA LEU A 140 -3.45 10.37 -7.69
C LEU A 140 -3.62 11.34 -6.54
N CYS A 141 -3.85 10.83 -5.34
CA CYS A 141 -3.80 11.59 -4.10
C CYS A 141 -3.17 10.75 -3.00
N PHE A 142 -2.19 11.30 -2.29
CA PHE A 142 -1.62 10.63 -1.12
C PHE A 142 -2.41 11.01 0.14
N LEU A 143 -2.65 10.02 0.98
CA LEU A 143 -3.30 10.20 2.28
C LEU A 143 -2.32 9.78 3.36
N TYR A 144 -2.29 10.51 4.47
CA TYR A 144 -1.40 10.22 5.59
C TYR A 144 -2.19 10.08 6.88
N THR A 145 -2.37 8.83 7.33
CA THR A 145 -3.14 8.49 8.53
C THR A 145 -2.30 8.65 9.81
N ALA A 146 -2.96 8.78 10.96
CA ALA A 146 -2.30 9.07 12.23
C ALA A 146 -1.84 7.79 12.97
N ASN A 147 -0.84 7.89 13.85
CA ASN A 147 -0.54 6.86 14.85
C ASN A 147 -0.35 7.47 16.26
N ARG A 148 -0.64 6.66 17.27
CA ARG A 148 -0.58 7.07 18.68
C ARG A 148 0.82 7.52 19.10
N PRO A 149 1.91 6.79 18.80
CA PRO A 149 3.24 7.18 19.28
C PRO A 149 3.69 8.54 18.77
N THR A 150 3.24 8.97 17.57
CA THR A 150 3.55 10.31 17.05
C THR A 150 2.62 11.35 17.65
N ALA A 151 1.33 11.04 17.83
CA ALA A 151 0.38 11.94 18.47
C ALA A 151 0.82 12.37 19.88
N GLU A 152 1.34 11.43 20.67
CA GLU A 152 1.76 11.68 22.07
C GLU A 152 2.99 12.60 22.19
N ARG A 153 3.85 12.64 21.17
CA ARG A 153 5.07 13.49 21.15
C ARG A 153 4.94 14.75 20.28
N TYR A 154 3.93 14.83 19.41
CA TYR A 154 3.79 15.93 18.46
C TYR A 154 3.77 17.32 19.12
N GLY A 155 3.09 17.47 20.27
CA GLY A 155 3.03 18.75 20.97
C GLY A 155 4.40 19.27 21.47
N GLN A 156 5.37 18.38 21.65
CA GLN A 156 6.73 18.72 22.09
C GLN A 156 7.70 18.84 20.91
N GLU A 157 7.59 17.92 19.95
CA GLU A 157 8.54 17.82 18.83
C GLU A 157 8.14 18.63 17.60
N GLY A 158 6.83 18.84 17.38
CA GLY A 158 6.29 19.44 16.16
C GLY A 158 6.55 18.61 14.89
N ARG A 159 6.77 17.29 15.02
CA ARG A 159 7.17 16.40 13.91
C ARG A 159 6.12 15.32 13.62
N MET A 160 5.88 15.07 12.33
CA MET A 160 5.06 13.95 11.85
C MET A 160 5.86 12.63 11.77
N GLN A 161 5.21 11.55 11.35
CA GLN A 161 5.92 10.30 11.03
C GLN A 161 6.96 10.54 9.94
N SER A 162 8.11 9.85 10.03
CA SER A 162 9.17 9.89 9.00
C SER A 162 8.63 9.59 7.60
N ASN A 163 7.77 8.57 7.49
CA ASN A 163 7.15 8.16 6.23
C ASN A 163 6.37 9.29 5.55
N VAL A 164 5.72 10.19 6.30
CA VAL A 164 5.01 11.33 5.71
C VAL A 164 5.99 12.21 4.95
N TYR A 165 7.17 12.47 5.51
CA TYR A 165 8.21 13.26 4.82
C TYR A 165 8.74 12.55 3.58
N HIS A 166 8.95 11.22 3.63
CA HIS A 166 9.42 10.46 2.48
C HIS A 166 8.39 10.44 1.34
N HIS A 167 7.11 10.27 1.68
CA HIS A 167 6.01 10.26 0.70
C HIS A 167 5.77 11.65 0.13
N GLU A 168 5.89 12.71 0.95
CA GLU A 168 5.79 14.09 0.49
C GLU A 168 6.91 14.49 -0.48
N GLU A 169 8.11 13.90 -0.35
CA GLU A 169 9.19 14.10 -1.33
C GLU A 169 8.76 13.63 -2.72
N VAL A 170 8.16 12.44 -2.81
CA VAL A 170 7.58 11.92 -4.06
C VAL A 170 6.40 12.80 -4.50
N ALA A 171 5.53 13.20 -3.57
CA ALA A 171 4.35 14.01 -3.89
C ALA A 171 4.73 15.37 -4.46
N GLU A 172 5.75 16.02 -3.91
CA GLU A 172 6.27 17.30 -4.39
C GLU A 172 6.90 17.15 -5.78
N HIS A 173 7.80 16.18 -5.94
CA HIS A 173 8.50 15.95 -7.21
C HIS A 173 7.56 15.66 -8.39
N TYR A 174 6.49 14.89 -8.14
CA TYR A 174 5.50 14.52 -9.16
C TYR A 174 4.23 15.40 -9.16
N GLY A 175 4.17 16.43 -8.31
CA GLY A 175 3.02 17.32 -8.19
C GLY A 175 1.72 16.62 -7.75
N ILE A 176 1.82 15.55 -6.95
CA ILE A 176 0.68 14.76 -6.47
C ILE A 176 0.02 15.46 -5.26
N PRO A 177 -1.30 15.74 -5.29
CA PRO A 177 -1.98 16.26 -4.11
C PRO A 177 -1.84 15.31 -2.92
N SER A 178 -1.85 15.86 -1.71
CA SER A 178 -1.80 15.06 -0.50
C SER A 178 -2.64 15.63 0.64
N VAL A 179 -3.21 14.75 1.46
CA VAL A 179 -4.00 15.08 2.65
C VAL A 179 -3.28 14.59 3.90
N ARG A 180 -2.81 15.52 4.73
CA ARG A 180 -2.11 15.28 6.00
C ARG A 180 -3.12 15.12 7.14
N ILE A 181 -3.95 14.07 7.05
CA ILE A 181 -4.95 13.73 8.08
C ILE A 181 -4.30 13.60 9.47
N ALA A 182 -3.13 12.96 9.51
CA ALA A 182 -2.31 12.80 10.70
C ALA A 182 -2.02 14.14 11.39
N GLU A 183 -1.66 15.17 10.63
CA GLU A 183 -1.31 16.48 11.18
C GLU A 183 -2.51 17.17 11.83
N THR A 184 -3.69 17.10 11.20
CA THR A 184 -4.93 17.60 11.79
C THR A 184 -5.21 16.91 13.13
N VAL A 185 -5.13 15.57 13.18
CA VAL A 185 -5.31 14.79 14.43
C VAL A 185 -4.31 15.21 15.49
N TYR A 186 -3.02 15.31 15.13
CA TYR A 186 -1.96 15.63 16.07
C TYR A 186 -2.09 17.03 16.65
N ARG A 187 -2.46 18.03 15.83
CA ARG A 187 -2.73 19.38 16.32
C ARG A 187 -3.92 19.42 17.29
N MET A 188 -4.99 18.67 17.01
CA MET A 188 -6.14 18.57 17.93
C MET A 188 -5.75 17.94 19.27
N ILE A 189 -4.94 16.89 19.24
CA ILE A 189 -4.43 16.23 20.47
C ILE A 189 -3.50 17.16 21.24
N ALA A 190 -2.55 17.82 20.56
CA ALA A 190 -1.63 18.77 21.18
C ALA A 190 -2.35 19.99 21.78
N ALA A 191 -3.45 20.43 21.16
CA ALA A 191 -4.31 21.50 21.68
C ALA A 191 -5.25 21.05 22.82
N GLY A 192 -5.29 19.75 23.14
CA GLY A 192 -6.17 19.18 24.15
C GLY A 192 -7.66 19.10 23.76
N SER A 193 -7.99 19.35 22.49
CA SER A 193 -9.38 19.28 21.98
C SER A 193 -9.79 17.87 21.56
N LEU A 194 -8.84 16.94 21.46
CA LEU A 194 -9.07 15.53 21.15
C LEU A 194 -8.19 14.64 22.03
N ARG A 195 -8.69 13.47 22.43
CA ARG A 195 -7.87 12.40 23.02
C ARG A 195 -7.80 11.23 22.06
N TRP A 196 -6.67 10.53 22.03
CA TRP A 196 -6.48 9.40 21.12
C TRP A 196 -7.56 8.32 21.29
N GLU A 197 -7.93 8.03 22.54
CA GLU A 197 -8.93 7.03 22.90
C GLU A 197 -10.34 7.36 22.38
N HIS A 198 -10.59 8.61 21.98
CA HIS A 198 -11.86 8.97 21.34
C HIS A 198 -11.94 8.48 19.91
N ILE A 199 -10.82 8.40 19.20
CA ILE A 199 -10.77 8.08 17.77
C ILE A 199 -10.26 6.67 17.47
N SER A 200 -9.63 5.98 18.43
CA SER A 200 -9.06 4.65 18.23
C SER A 200 -9.01 3.85 19.54
N GLY A 201 -9.18 2.53 19.42
CA GLY A 201 -9.00 1.58 20.53
C GLY A 201 -7.60 0.97 20.63
N ASP A 202 -6.74 1.19 19.64
CA ASP A 202 -5.36 0.72 19.60
C ASP A 202 -4.40 1.86 19.21
N SER A 203 -3.21 1.58 18.67
CA SER A 203 -2.23 2.60 18.31
C SER A 203 -2.33 3.12 16.87
N VAL A 204 -3.22 2.56 16.03
CA VAL A 204 -3.24 2.77 14.58
C VAL A 204 -4.65 2.87 14.00
N HIS A 205 -5.56 1.97 14.35
CA HIS A 205 -6.83 1.76 13.66
C HIS A 205 -7.94 2.66 14.24
N PRO A 206 -8.51 3.57 13.43
CA PRO A 206 -9.62 4.40 13.89
C PRO A 206 -10.88 3.58 14.19
N ASN A 207 -11.68 4.03 15.16
CA ASN A 207 -13.07 3.64 15.31
C ASN A 207 -13.96 4.47 14.33
N ASP A 208 -15.28 4.26 14.35
CA ASP A 208 -16.20 4.98 13.45
C ASP A 208 -16.08 6.52 13.55
N TYR A 209 -15.91 7.05 14.76
CA TYR A 209 -15.74 8.49 14.98
C TYR A 209 -14.41 8.97 14.40
N GLY A 210 -13.31 8.24 14.65
CA GLY A 210 -12.02 8.53 14.06
C GLY A 210 -12.04 8.50 12.53
N TYR A 211 -12.72 7.52 11.93
CA TYR A 211 -12.90 7.47 10.48
C TYR A 211 -13.76 8.62 9.94
N SER A 212 -14.79 9.08 10.68
CA SER A 212 -15.53 10.28 10.27
C SER A 212 -14.66 11.53 10.25
N LEU A 213 -13.75 11.70 11.22
CA LEU A 213 -12.77 12.78 11.24
C LEU A 213 -11.81 12.70 10.04
N TYR A 214 -11.36 11.50 9.70
CA TYR A 214 -10.48 11.27 8.55
C TYR A 214 -11.20 11.61 7.24
N ALA A 215 -12.45 11.15 7.10
CA ALA A 215 -13.29 11.45 5.94
C ALA A 215 -13.59 12.95 5.82
N ASP A 216 -13.76 13.67 6.93
CA ASP A 216 -13.95 15.13 6.92
C ASP A 216 -12.70 15.87 6.40
N CYS A 217 -11.49 15.40 6.74
CA CYS A 217 -10.25 15.96 6.19
C CYS A 217 -10.15 15.74 4.68
N ILE A 218 -10.49 14.53 4.21
CA ILE A 218 -10.51 14.20 2.78
C ILE A 218 -11.60 15.00 2.06
N ARG A 219 -12.78 15.15 2.67
CA ARG A 219 -13.88 15.96 2.14
C ARG A 219 -13.44 17.41 1.91
N ALA A 220 -12.78 18.02 2.88
CA ALA A 220 -12.30 19.40 2.78
C ALA A 220 -11.32 19.57 1.59
N PHE A 221 -10.41 18.62 1.38
CA PHE A 221 -9.56 18.61 0.19
C PHE A 221 -10.38 18.45 -1.10
N LEU A 222 -11.32 17.50 -1.15
CA LEU A 222 -12.13 17.24 -2.35
C LEU A 222 -13.10 18.39 -2.67
N ASP A 223 -13.56 19.13 -1.67
CA ASP A 223 -14.36 20.34 -1.85
C ASP A 223 -13.65 21.37 -2.74
N GLU A 224 -12.33 21.51 -2.55
CA GLU A 224 -11.49 22.44 -3.31
C GLU A 224 -10.94 21.80 -4.60
N ALA A 225 -10.52 20.54 -4.55
CA ALA A 225 -9.91 19.84 -5.67
C ALA A 225 -10.91 19.48 -6.79
N LEU A 226 -12.21 19.38 -6.47
CA LEU A 226 -13.29 19.03 -7.39
C LEU A 226 -14.31 20.18 -7.52
N PRO A 227 -13.95 21.26 -8.23
CA PRO A 227 -14.85 22.38 -8.44
C PRO A 227 -16.06 21.97 -9.29
N THR A 228 -17.24 22.51 -8.97
CA THR A 228 -18.50 22.23 -9.68
C THR A 228 -18.66 23.03 -10.97
N ALA A 229 -17.90 24.11 -11.15
CA ALA A 229 -17.88 24.90 -12.37
C ALA A 229 -16.86 24.33 -13.36
N ALA A 230 -17.26 24.17 -14.64
CA ALA A 230 -16.36 23.77 -15.71
C ALA A 230 -15.25 24.82 -15.87
N GLY A 231 -14.05 24.50 -15.41
CA GLY A 231 -12.93 25.44 -15.37
C GLY A 231 -11.61 24.77 -15.73
N HIS A 232 -11.18 25.03 -16.98
CA HIS A 232 -9.97 24.57 -17.67
C HIS A 232 -9.95 23.08 -18.02
N ALA A 233 -9.87 22.82 -19.34
CA ALA A 233 -9.49 21.50 -19.83
C ALA A 233 -8.16 21.11 -19.16
N ALA A 234 -8.08 19.89 -18.63
CA ALA A 234 -6.80 19.39 -18.15
C ALA A 234 -5.81 19.42 -19.33
N GLU A 235 -4.64 20.02 -19.12
CA GLU A 235 -3.55 19.98 -20.10
C GLU A 235 -3.26 18.53 -20.49
N PRO A 236 -2.72 18.22 -21.67
CA PRO A 236 -2.31 16.85 -21.98
C PRO A 236 -1.30 16.32 -20.95
N PRO A 237 -1.22 15.00 -20.70
CA PRO A 237 -0.26 14.44 -19.75
C PRO A 237 1.16 14.81 -20.16
N ALA A 238 1.85 15.55 -19.30
CA ALA A 238 3.26 15.84 -19.48
C ALA A 238 4.09 14.56 -19.30
N ALA A 239 5.29 14.53 -19.90
CA ALA A 239 6.26 13.51 -19.56
C ALA A 239 6.56 13.60 -18.05
N PRO A 240 6.63 12.46 -17.33
CA PRO A 240 6.98 12.50 -15.92
C PRO A 240 8.41 13.05 -15.76
N PRO A 241 8.72 13.73 -14.64
CA PRO A 241 10.09 14.15 -14.34
C PRO A 241 11.03 12.94 -14.27
N GLU A 242 12.34 13.21 -14.20
CA GLU A 242 13.34 12.18 -13.94
C GLU A 242 13.04 11.43 -12.64
N ARG A 243 13.53 10.19 -12.54
CA ARG A 243 13.34 9.39 -11.33
C ARG A 243 14.14 10.00 -10.18
N ILE A 244 13.56 10.02 -8.98
CA ILE A 244 14.26 10.29 -7.73
C ILE A 244 15.20 9.12 -7.43
N ASP A 245 14.71 7.88 -7.55
CA ASP A 245 15.51 6.66 -7.41
C ASP A 245 15.49 5.86 -8.73
N PRO A 246 16.66 5.59 -9.35
CA PRO A 246 16.73 4.85 -10.61
C PRO A 246 16.18 3.41 -10.51
N PHE A 247 16.06 2.87 -9.29
CA PHE A 247 15.56 1.54 -8.98
C PHE A 247 14.14 1.55 -8.41
N CYS A 248 13.38 2.64 -8.58
CA CYS A 248 11.96 2.67 -8.19
C CYS A 248 11.18 1.49 -8.81
N TYR A 249 10.13 1.05 -8.10
CA TYR A 249 9.36 -0.15 -8.44
C TYR A 249 8.32 0.11 -9.53
N GLU A 250 8.66 0.95 -10.52
CA GLU A 250 7.72 1.39 -11.54
C GLU A 250 7.27 0.25 -12.46
N ARG A 251 7.98 -0.87 -12.52
CA ARG A 251 7.61 -2.07 -13.30
C ARG A 251 7.28 -3.25 -12.37
N GLY A 252 6.86 -2.97 -11.14
CA GLY A 252 6.45 -4.00 -10.19
C GLY A 252 5.30 -4.86 -10.71
N SER A 253 5.43 -6.18 -10.57
CA SER A 253 4.41 -7.17 -10.92
C SER A 253 4.45 -8.38 -9.98
N MET A 254 3.40 -9.20 -10.01
CA MET A 254 3.25 -10.39 -9.17
C MET A 254 3.06 -11.67 -9.99
N PRO A 255 4.11 -12.21 -10.64
CA PRO A 255 3.97 -13.46 -11.38
C PRO A 255 3.66 -14.66 -10.48
N GLU A 256 2.89 -15.60 -11.04
CA GLU A 256 2.58 -16.89 -10.39
C GLU A 256 3.86 -17.73 -10.25
N PRO A 257 4.24 -18.20 -9.03
CA PRO A 257 5.51 -18.90 -8.85
C PRO A 257 5.60 -20.19 -9.66
N ALA A 258 4.50 -20.94 -9.77
CA ALA A 258 4.48 -22.19 -10.54
C ALA A 258 4.64 -21.99 -12.05
N ALA A 259 4.23 -20.83 -12.57
CA ALA A 259 4.36 -20.50 -13.99
C ALA A 259 5.73 -19.91 -14.34
N ALA A 260 6.40 -19.30 -13.37
CA ALA A 260 7.68 -18.61 -13.56
C ALA A 260 8.91 -19.42 -13.09
N ALA A 261 8.70 -20.55 -12.42
CA ALA A 261 9.79 -21.41 -11.98
C ALA A 261 10.37 -22.19 -13.16
N ASP A 262 11.66 -22.01 -13.43
CA ASP A 262 12.41 -22.81 -14.40
C ASP A 262 12.62 -24.24 -13.90
N GLU A 263 12.92 -24.35 -12.61
CA GLU A 263 13.27 -25.59 -11.93
C GLU A 263 12.71 -25.56 -10.51
N ALA A 264 12.13 -26.69 -10.08
CA ALA A 264 11.66 -26.88 -8.71
C ALA A 264 11.99 -28.30 -8.25
N ALA A 265 12.56 -28.41 -7.05
CA ALA A 265 12.80 -29.68 -6.37
C ALA A 265 12.15 -29.60 -4.99
N GLY A 266 11.14 -30.45 -4.73
CA GLY A 266 10.41 -30.49 -3.45
C GLY A 266 9.31 -29.43 -3.32
N PHE A 267 9.46 -28.24 -3.93
CA PHE A 267 8.37 -27.27 -4.04
C PHE A 267 7.22 -27.84 -4.87
N ARG A 268 5.98 -27.72 -4.36
CA ARG A 268 4.77 -28.24 -5.00
C ARG A 268 3.63 -27.24 -4.95
N THR A 269 2.77 -27.26 -5.96
CA THR A 269 1.54 -26.47 -5.95
C THR A 269 0.50 -27.11 -5.05
N VAL A 270 -0.05 -26.34 -4.12
CA VAL A 270 -1.20 -26.73 -3.29
C VAL A 270 -2.33 -25.76 -3.59
N LYS A 271 -3.41 -26.31 -4.16
CA LYS A 271 -4.64 -25.55 -4.40
C LYS A 271 -5.51 -25.55 -3.16
N GLY A 272 -6.20 -24.44 -2.93
CA GLY A 272 -7.18 -24.38 -1.87
C GLY A 272 -6.59 -24.40 -0.45
N TRP A 273 -5.33 -23.99 -0.27
CA TRP A 273 -4.68 -24.03 1.05
C TRP A 273 -5.41 -23.13 2.05
N THR A 274 -5.55 -23.62 3.28
CA THR A 274 -6.30 -22.95 4.35
C THR A 274 -5.58 -23.10 5.68
N ALA A 275 -5.89 -22.19 6.60
CA ALA A 275 -5.50 -22.25 8.01
C ALA A 275 -6.64 -21.69 8.87
N GLU A 276 -6.76 -22.20 10.10
CA GLU A 276 -7.81 -21.76 11.03
C GLU A 276 -7.60 -20.33 11.53
N ARG A 277 -6.33 -19.98 11.79
CA ARG A 277 -5.93 -18.67 12.32
C ARG A 277 -5.29 -17.86 11.21
N THR A 278 -6.04 -16.91 10.64
CA THR A 278 -5.57 -16.04 9.56
C THR A 278 -5.78 -14.57 9.90
N CYS A 279 -4.99 -13.70 9.27
CA CYS A 279 -5.11 -12.25 9.38
C CYS A 279 -4.82 -11.58 8.03
N ASN A 280 -5.55 -10.50 7.72
CA ASN A 280 -5.36 -9.66 6.52
C ASN A 280 -5.49 -10.38 5.17
N TRP A 281 -6.08 -11.57 5.17
CA TRP A 281 -6.33 -12.40 4.02
C TRP A 281 -7.46 -13.38 4.35
N SER A 282 -8.22 -13.79 3.35
CA SER A 282 -9.31 -14.75 3.50
C SER A 282 -8.97 -16.05 2.75
N PRO A 283 -8.92 -17.21 3.43
CA PRO A 283 -8.76 -18.49 2.75
C PRO A 283 -9.95 -18.82 1.84
N PRO A 284 -9.75 -19.67 0.82
CA PRO A 284 -8.52 -20.39 0.51
C PRO A 284 -7.55 -19.62 -0.41
N ALA A 285 -6.30 -20.10 -0.53
CA ALA A 285 -5.32 -19.59 -1.51
C ALA A 285 -4.61 -20.74 -2.20
N ASP A 286 -4.30 -20.53 -3.48
CA ASP A 286 -3.37 -21.38 -4.20
C ASP A 286 -1.94 -20.92 -3.88
N ILE A 287 -1.08 -21.86 -3.49
CA ILE A 287 0.29 -21.59 -3.07
C ILE A 287 1.27 -22.57 -3.71
N VAL A 288 2.54 -22.18 -3.77
CA VAL A 288 3.66 -23.10 -3.99
C VAL A 288 4.41 -23.27 -2.67
N VAL A 289 4.51 -24.51 -2.17
CA VAL A 289 5.06 -24.82 -0.86
C VAL A 289 6.28 -25.73 -0.95
N GLY A 290 7.35 -25.34 -0.26
CA GLY A 290 8.45 -26.22 0.16
C GLY A 290 8.42 -26.32 1.68
N ASP A 291 8.49 -27.53 2.22
CA ASP A 291 8.32 -27.80 3.65
C ASP A 291 9.40 -28.70 4.25
N ARG A 292 10.44 -29.02 3.46
CA ARG A 292 11.62 -29.74 3.90
C ARG A 292 12.88 -28.93 3.63
N PRO A 293 13.85 -28.93 4.55
CA PRO A 293 15.19 -28.41 4.26
C PRO A 293 15.74 -28.93 2.94
N GLY A 294 16.28 -28.04 2.13
CA GLY A 294 16.83 -28.37 0.82
C GLY A 294 15.84 -28.31 -0.33
N ASP A 295 14.52 -28.25 -0.07
CA ASP A 295 13.53 -27.95 -1.12
C ASP A 295 13.93 -26.64 -1.80
N SER A 296 13.96 -26.60 -3.13
CA SER A 296 14.48 -25.47 -3.90
C SER A 296 13.58 -25.09 -5.08
N LEU A 297 13.65 -23.81 -5.44
CA LEU A 297 12.96 -23.23 -6.58
C LEU A 297 13.88 -22.21 -7.25
N ARG A 298 13.99 -22.26 -8.57
CA ARG A 298 14.77 -21.31 -9.37
C ARG A 298 13.85 -20.61 -10.37
N PHE A 299 14.06 -19.31 -10.55
CA PHE A 299 13.39 -18.53 -11.60
C PHE A 299 14.33 -17.47 -12.18
N ARG A 300 14.03 -17.02 -13.40
CA ARG A 300 14.71 -15.92 -14.08
C ARG A 300 13.80 -14.72 -14.25
N PHE A 301 14.39 -13.54 -14.35
CA PHE A 301 13.68 -12.31 -14.69
C PHE A 301 14.61 -11.28 -15.31
N SER A 302 14.04 -10.38 -16.11
CA SER A 302 14.71 -9.19 -16.64
C SER A 302 14.26 -7.98 -15.83
N GLY A 303 15.14 -7.31 -15.10
CA GLY A 303 14.71 -6.19 -14.24
C GLY A 303 15.76 -5.70 -13.26
N THR A 304 15.30 -5.06 -12.18
CA THR A 304 16.19 -4.45 -11.16
C THR A 304 15.89 -4.86 -9.73
N ALA A 305 14.81 -5.63 -9.50
CA ALA A 305 14.48 -6.16 -8.18
C ALA A 305 13.63 -7.42 -8.29
N ALA A 306 13.84 -8.31 -7.32
CA ALA A 306 13.05 -9.51 -7.14
C ALA A 306 12.69 -9.72 -5.67
N GLY A 307 11.54 -10.33 -5.43
CA GLY A 307 10.96 -10.58 -4.13
C GLY A 307 10.02 -11.78 -4.16
N VAL A 308 9.45 -12.09 -3.01
CA VAL A 308 8.33 -13.04 -2.89
C VAL A 308 7.27 -12.46 -1.97
N SER A 309 6.00 -12.75 -2.27
CA SER A 309 4.90 -12.69 -1.32
C SER A 309 4.57 -14.11 -0.88
N LEU A 310 4.38 -14.30 0.42
CA LEU A 310 4.18 -15.61 1.04
C LEU A 310 3.19 -15.54 2.21
N LEU A 311 2.67 -16.69 2.61
CA LEU A 311 1.90 -16.84 3.85
C LEU A 311 2.84 -17.23 5.00
N ALA A 312 3.10 -16.27 5.90
CA ALA A 312 3.92 -16.45 7.08
C ALA A 312 3.04 -16.78 8.29
N GLY A 313 3.41 -17.79 9.07
CA GLY A 313 2.67 -18.29 10.23
C GLY A 313 3.50 -19.26 11.08
N MET A 314 2.82 -20.10 11.86
CA MET A 314 3.40 -20.84 12.99
C MET A 314 4.59 -21.73 12.63
N ASP A 315 4.60 -22.33 11.44
CA ASP A 315 5.65 -23.26 10.99
C ASP A 315 6.57 -22.65 9.92
N THR A 316 6.54 -21.32 9.76
CA THR A 316 7.34 -20.63 8.74
C THR A 316 8.83 -20.82 8.98
N GLY A 317 9.53 -21.28 7.95
CA GLY A 317 10.97 -21.49 7.96
C GLY A 317 11.78 -20.26 7.55
N ARG A 318 13.06 -20.48 7.29
CA ARG A 318 13.96 -19.49 6.68
C ARG A 318 14.15 -19.79 5.20
N LEU A 319 14.50 -18.76 4.44
CA LEU A 319 14.72 -18.85 3.00
C LEU A 319 16.17 -18.51 2.67
N ASP A 320 16.92 -19.48 2.17
CA ASP A 320 18.24 -19.24 1.57
C ASP A 320 18.05 -18.72 0.14
N VAL A 321 18.77 -17.65 -0.19
CA VAL A 321 18.66 -16.95 -1.47
C VAL A 321 20.03 -16.74 -2.09
N SER A 322 20.17 -17.10 -3.36
CA SER A 322 21.32 -16.76 -4.21
C SER A 322 20.83 -15.98 -5.43
N ILE A 323 21.55 -14.92 -5.79
CA ILE A 323 21.30 -14.08 -6.97
C ILE A 323 22.50 -14.27 -7.88
N ASP A 324 22.26 -14.63 -9.14
CA ASP A 324 23.30 -14.80 -10.18
C ASP A 324 24.46 -15.74 -9.80
N GLY A 325 24.17 -16.74 -8.94
CA GLY A 325 25.15 -17.74 -8.50
C GLY A 325 26.03 -17.28 -7.34
N GLU A 326 25.82 -16.08 -6.80
CA GLU A 326 26.49 -15.60 -5.59
C GLU A 326 26.20 -16.48 -4.38
N PRO A 327 27.05 -16.47 -3.33
CA PRO A 327 26.83 -17.27 -2.13
C PRO A 327 25.44 -17.06 -1.53
N TYR A 328 24.83 -18.16 -1.08
CA TYR A 328 23.52 -18.12 -0.43
C TYR A 328 23.57 -17.25 0.83
N ARG A 329 22.57 -16.38 0.97
CA ARG A 329 22.27 -15.68 2.22
C ARG A 329 20.89 -16.08 2.72
N THR A 330 20.75 -16.16 4.04
CA THR A 330 19.50 -16.56 4.68
C THR A 330 18.65 -15.33 5.01
N ILE A 331 17.37 -15.38 4.64
CA ILE A 331 16.35 -14.41 5.01
C ILE A 331 15.48 -15.01 6.11
N GLU A 332 15.35 -14.28 7.23
CA GLU A 332 14.41 -14.61 8.30
C GLU A 332 12.99 -14.23 7.88
N LEU A 333 12.12 -15.24 7.73
CA LEU A 333 10.71 -15.03 7.37
C LEU A 333 9.81 -15.05 8.60
N PHE A 334 10.24 -15.66 9.70
CA PHE A 334 9.47 -15.71 10.93
C PHE A 334 9.52 -14.36 11.66
N ASP A 335 8.40 -13.96 12.27
CA ASP A 335 8.31 -12.76 13.10
C ASP A 335 7.30 -12.92 14.23
N GLU A 336 7.17 -11.90 15.07
CA GLU A 336 6.32 -11.90 16.27
C GLU A 336 4.83 -12.19 16.02
N TYR A 337 4.36 -12.07 14.77
CA TYR A 337 2.98 -12.35 14.39
C TYR A 337 2.77 -13.81 13.98
N CYS A 338 3.82 -14.49 13.55
CA CYS A 338 3.76 -15.87 13.08
C CYS A 338 3.15 -16.86 14.09
N PRO A 339 3.42 -16.77 15.41
CA PRO A 339 2.74 -17.61 16.41
C PRO A 339 1.23 -17.35 16.55
N LYS A 340 0.73 -16.21 16.04
CA LYS A 340 -0.65 -15.76 16.26
C LYS A 340 -1.59 -16.11 15.11
N PHE A 341 -1.10 -16.07 13.86
CA PHE A 341 -1.90 -16.31 12.67
C PHE A 341 -1.01 -16.43 11.43
N TYR A 342 -1.58 -17.02 10.38
CA TYR A 342 -1.05 -16.92 9.03
C TYR A 342 -1.48 -15.62 8.37
N ARG A 343 -0.55 -14.93 7.72
CA ARG A 343 -0.84 -13.71 6.96
C ARG A 343 0.08 -13.53 5.76
N PRO A 344 -0.31 -12.73 4.76
CA PRO A 344 0.60 -12.25 3.74
C PRO A 344 1.80 -11.55 4.36
N LYS A 345 2.98 -11.84 3.83
CA LYS A 345 4.25 -11.18 4.11
C LYS A 345 5.03 -11.09 2.80
N ILE A 346 5.77 -10.01 2.61
CA ILE A 346 6.76 -9.93 1.54
C ILE A 346 8.18 -10.13 2.07
N ALA A 347 9.04 -10.66 1.22
CA ALA A 347 10.48 -10.67 1.42
C ALA A 347 11.15 -10.25 0.11
N MET A 348 11.83 -9.10 0.12
CA MET A 348 12.64 -8.67 -1.02
C MET A 348 13.93 -9.49 -1.07
N LEU A 349 14.15 -10.16 -2.19
CA LEU A 349 15.29 -11.05 -2.44
C LEU A 349 16.46 -10.30 -3.07
N ALA A 350 16.22 -9.19 -3.77
CA ALA A 350 17.23 -8.30 -4.30
C ALA A 350 16.61 -6.94 -4.58
N LYS A 351 17.35 -5.87 -4.35
CA LYS A 351 16.91 -4.50 -4.56
C LYS A 351 18.03 -3.71 -5.23
N GLY A 352 17.73 -3.08 -6.37
CA GLY A 352 18.70 -2.23 -7.06
C GLY A 352 19.79 -3.01 -7.80
N LEU A 353 19.40 -4.09 -8.47
CA LEU A 353 20.26 -4.78 -9.43
C LEU A 353 20.42 -3.92 -10.69
N ASP A 354 21.54 -4.11 -11.38
CA ASP A 354 21.75 -3.51 -12.71
C ASP A 354 20.64 -3.98 -13.66
N PRO A 355 20.12 -3.13 -14.56
CA PRO A 355 19.10 -3.55 -15.51
C PRO A 355 19.61 -4.69 -16.41
N GLY A 356 18.97 -5.86 -16.33
CA GLY A 356 19.31 -7.00 -17.17
C GLY A 356 18.64 -8.29 -16.72
N GLU A 357 19.10 -9.40 -17.31
CA GLU A 357 18.68 -10.75 -16.96
C GLU A 357 19.35 -11.19 -15.65
N HIS A 358 18.56 -11.75 -14.74
CA HIS A 358 19.01 -12.30 -13.47
C HIS A 358 18.43 -13.68 -13.22
N THR A 359 19.19 -14.49 -12.49
CA THR A 359 18.73 -15.76 -11.93
C THR A 359 18.57 -15.64 -10.41
N VAL A 360 17.42 -16.08 -9.90
CA VAL A 360 17.18 -16.24 -8.46
C VAL A 360 17.08 -17.71 -8.13
N SER A 361 17.88 -18.16 -7.16
CA SER A 361 17.77 -19.50 -6.58
C SER A 361 17.31 -19.39 -5.12
N LEU A 362 16.22 -20.07 -4.82
CA LEU A 362 15.60 -20.15 -3.50
C LEU A 362 15.78 -21.56 -2.94
N ARG A 363 16.01 -21.67 -1.64
CA ARG A 363 16.04 -22.94 -0.93
C ARG A 363 15.49 -22.81 0.49
N VAL A 364 14.69 -23.77 0.93
CA VAL A 364 14.29 -23.89 2.33
C VAL A 364 15.54 -24.20 3.17
N SER A 365 15.86 -23.30 4.11
CA SER A 365 17.06 -23.42 4.95
C SER A 365 16.97 -24.61 5.91
N GLU A 366 18.13 -25.18 6.27
CA GLU A 366 18.23 -26.22 7.31
C GLU A 366 17.81 -25.72 8.70
N GLY A 367 18.09 -24.44 9.00
CA GLY A 367 17.69 -23.80 10.23
C GLY A 367 16.30 -23.18 10.17
N ARG A 368 15.65 -23.07 11.33
CA ARG A 368 14.41 -22.29 11.54
C ARG A 368 14.56 -21.35 12.74
N HIS A 369 13.67 -20.38 12.83
CA HIS A 369 13.50 -19.58 14.04
C HIS A 369 13.10 -20.48 15.22
N GLU A 370 13.58 -20.18 16.43
CA GLU A 370 13.34 -21.02 17.63
C GLU A 370 11.84 -21.18 17.96
N GLY A 371 11.07 -20.13 17.72
CA GLY A 371 9.61 -20.12 17.91
C GLY A 371 8.81 -20.74 16.75
N SER A 372 9.46 -21.21 15.69
CA SER A 372 8.79 -21.83 14.56
C SER A 372 8.55 -23.33 14.78
N GLU A 373 7.37 -23.80 14.43
CA GLU A 373 6.95 -25.21 14.49
C GLU A 373 7.47 -26.03 13.31
N GLY A 374 8.08 -25.40 12.30
CA GLY A 374 8.53 -26.09 11.08
C GLY A 374 9.48 -25.26 10.21
N THR A 375 9.59 -25.66 8.94
CA THR A 375 10.48 -25.01 7.96
C THR A 375 9.75 -24.53 6.72
N ALA A 376 8.42 -24.47 6.75
CA ALA A 376 7.62 -24.28 5.57
C ALA A 376 7.79 -22.86 4.96
N VAL A 377 7.89 -22.82 3.64
CA VAL A 377 7.87 -21.60 2.82
C VAL A 377 6.69 -21.71 1.86
N ARG A 378 5.69 -20.85 2.02
CA ARG A 378 4.41 -20.88 1.27
C ARG A 378 4.30 -19.68 0.36
N LEU A 379 4.83 -19.78 -0.85
CA LEU A 379 4.84 -18.70 -1.84
C LEU A 379 3.43 -18.49 -2.41
N LEU A 380 2.96 -17.25 -2.39
CA LEU A 380 1.75 -16.78 -3.08
C LEU A 380 2.08 -16.25 -4.47
N ARG A 381 3.10 -15.38 -4.53
CA ARG A 381 3.52 -14.65 -5.72
C ARG A 381 5.03 -14.46 -5.70
N LEU A 382 5.65 -14.46 -6.87
CA LEU A 382 6.93 -13.77 -7.03
C LEU A 382 6.66 -12.27 -7.10
N LEU A 383 7.65 -11.45 -6.79
CA LEU A 383 7.62 -10.00 -6.97
C LEU A 383 8.74 -9.65 -7.92
N VAL A 384 8.45 -9.00 -9.05
CA VAL A 384 9.45 -8.66 -10.07
C VAL A 384 9.29 -7.21 -10.49
N ASN A 385 10.38 -6.44 -10.42
CA ASN A 385 10.42 -5.07 -10.96
C ASN A 385 11.06 -5.14 -12.34
N GLY A 386 10.22 -5.41 -13.35
CA GLY A 386 10.64 -5.82 -14.68
C GLY A 386 9.70 -6.87 -15.26
N GLU A 387 10.26 -7.84 -15.97
CA GLU A 387 9.54 -8.92 -16.65
C GLU A 387 10.06 -10.28 -16.15
N ALA A 388 9.17 -11.19 -15.78
CA ALA A 388 9.58 -12.56 -15.45
C ALA A 388 9.97 -13.32 -16.72
N GLY A 389 11.01 -14.14 -16.63
CA GLY A 389 11.41 -15.06 -17.69
C GLY A 389 10.33 -16.15 -17.89
N ALA A 390 10.24 -16.64 -19.13
CA ALA A 390 9.36 -17.75 -19.51
C ALA A 390 10.07 -19.10 -19.38
#